data_AF-A0A955GAM5-F1
#
_entry.id   AF-A0A955GAM5-F1
#
_cell.length_a   1.000
_cell.length_b   1.000
_cell.length_c   1.000
_cell.angle_alpha   90.00
_cell.angle_beta   90.00
_cell.angle_gamma   90.00
#
_symmetry.space_group_name_H-M   'P 1'
#
loop_
_entity.id
_entity.type
_entity.pdbx_description
1 polymer ?
#
loop_
_entity_poly.entity_id
_entity_poly.type
_entity_poly.pdbx_seq_one_letter_code
_entity_poly.pdbx_strand_id
1 'polypeptide(L)'
;MPKTLSFEAKIEKVDSKGGWHYVMVPSDIRSQLIDWAGKNGNLPIVARLGKSTWISTIMSMGQQRWFFAIKAEVRTSENVTEGDNVVVQIEPDFARLKPVENSHDEVAAYIARIPAAAIEKFTELRTLTKSELPEAKEVFSYGIIGYKTNPKKRAVVLISGWKDHVAVYPIPKNELLRKELEPYIRGKGTLWFSLDQTLPTELIKRTMRELSGLS
;
A
#
# COMPACT_ATOMS: atom_id res chain seq x y z
N MET A 1 -3.61 -24.20 -12.43
CA MET A 1 -3.94 -23.20 -13.47
C MET A 1 -4.94 -22.22 -12.88
N PRO A 2 -4.78 -20.89 -13.02
CA PRO A 2 -5.80 -19.96 -12.57
C PRO A 2 -7.11 -20.29 -13.25
N LYS A 3 -8.17 -20.47 -12.45
CA LYS A 3 -9.50 -20.77 -12.95
C LYS A 3 -10.13 -19.46 -13.39
N THR A 4 -10.50 -19.36 -14.66
CA THR A 4 -11.38 -18.28 -15.13
C THR A 4 -12.68 -18.37 -14.34
N LEU A 5 -13.10 -17.26 -13.74
CA LEU A 5 -14.37 -17.16 -13.04
C LEU A 5 -15.36 -16.44 -13.94
N SER A 6 -16.61 -16.90 -13.95
CA SER A 6 -17.69 -16.32 -14.74
C SER A 6 -18.88 -16.10 -13.84
N PHE A 7 -19.48 -14.92 -13.89
CA PHE A 7 -20.65 -14.58 -13.09
C PHE A 7 -21.49 -13.50 -13.75
N GLU A 8 -22.76 -13.44 -13.39
CA GLU A 8 -23.67 -12.36 -13.75
C GLU A 8 -23.52 -11.20 -12.75
N ALA A 9 -23.51 -9.98 -13.26
CA ALA A 9 -23.49 -8.77 -12.45
C ALA A 9 -24.25 -7.64 -13.14
N LYS A 10 -24.83 -6.75 -12.34
CA LYS A 10 -25.48 -5.53 -12.83
C LYS A 10 -24.46 -4.41 -12.97
N ILE A 11 -24.50 -3.68 -14.08
CA ILE A 11 -23.69 -2.48 -14.26
C ILE A 11 -24.25 -1.36 -13.39
N GLU A 12 -23.43 -0.88 -12.47
CA GLU A 12 -23.72 0.24 -11.59
C GLU A 12 -22.84 1.43 -11.94
N LYS A 13 -23.25 2.62 -11.51
CA LYS A 13 -22.49 3.86 -11.67
C LYS A 13 -22.35 4.54 -10.32
N VAL A 14 -21.15 5.07 -10.04
CA VAL A 14 -20.93 5.86 -8.83
C VAL A 14 -21.79 7.12 -8.89
N ASP A 15 -22.59 7.37 -7.85
CA ASP A 15 -23.45 8.56 -7.73
C ASP A 15 -22.61 9.82 -7.44
N SER A 16 -21.95 10.32 -8.49
CA SER A 16 -21.11 11.51 -8.48
C SER A 16 -21.00 12.12 -9.87
N LYS A 17 -20.70 13.42 -9.95
CA LYS A 17 -20.47 14.11 -11.22
C LYS A 17 -19.22 13.52 -11.90
N GLY A 18 -19.41 12.84 -13.03
CA GLY A 18 -18.34 12.10 -13.72
C GLY A 18 -18.12 10.67 -13.18
N GLY A 19 -19.10 10.12 -12.46
CA GLY A 19 -19.05 8.78 -11.87
C GLY A 19 -18.74 7.66 -12.88
N TRP A 20 -17.91 6.73 -12.44
CA TRP A 20 -17.40 5.63 -13.25
C TRP A 20 -18.36 4.44 -13.15
N HIS A 21 -18.37 3.58 -14.17
CA HIS A 21 -19.21 2.38 -14.17
C HIS A 21 -18.44 1.18 -13.64
N TYR A 22 -19.11 0.32 -12.89
CA TYR A 22 -18.51 -0.86 -12.28
C TYR A 22 -19.51 -2.01 -12.22
N VAL A 23 -18.99 -3.19 -11.90
CA VAL A 23 -19.80 -4.35 -11.51
C VAL A 23 -19.35 -4.83 -10.14
N MET A 24 -20.33 -5.26 -9.35
CA MET A 24 -20.09 -5.96 -8.10
C MET A 24 -19.65 -7.38 -8.38
N VAL A 25 -18.60 -7.80 -7.68
CA VAL A 25 -18.21 -9.21 -7.62
C VAL A 25 -19.14 -9.93 -6.66
N PRO A 26 -19.79 -11.02 -7.07
CA PRO A 26 -20.70 -11.74 -6.19
C PRO A 26 -19.95 -12.41 -5.02
N SER A 27 -20.69 -12.61 -3.93
CA SER A 27 -20.12 -13.06 -2.65
C SER A 27 -19.67 -14.52 -2.64
N ASP A 28 -20.11 -15.32 -3.62
CA ASP A 28 -19.77 -16.74 -3.77
C ASP A 28 -18.30 -16.96 -4.15
N ILE A 29 -17.71 -16.06 -4.94
CA ILE A 29 -16.28 -16.12 -5.32
C ILE A 29 -15.37 -15.38 -4.32
N ARG A 30 -15.94 -14.83 -3.25
CA ARG A 30 -15.21 -14.03 -2.26
C ARG A 30 -14.07 -14.78 -1.58
N SER A 31 -14.28 -16.04 -1.17
CA SER A 31 -13.23 -16.83 -0.51
C SER A 31 -12.01 -16.96 -1.41
N GLN A 32 -12.23 -17.21 -2.70
CA GLN A 32 -11.17 -17.32 -3.70
C GLN A 32 -10.44 -15.98 -3.92
N LEU A 33 -11.15 -14.86 -3.90
CA LEU A 33 -10.51 -13.53 -3.94
C LEU A 33 -9.64 -13.26 -2.71
N ILE A 34 -10.10 -13.68 -1.53
CA ILE A 34 -9.32 -13.55 -0.28
C ILE A 34 -8.07 -14.43 -0.35
N ASP A 35 -8.16 -15.63 -0.91
CA ASP A 35 -7.01 -16.50 -1.07
C ASP A 35 -5.97 -15.91 -2.04
N TRP A 36 -6.42 -15.22 -3.09
CA TRP A 36 -5.53 -14.62 -4.09
C TRP A 36 -4.94 -13.27 -3.70
N ALA A 37 -5.72 -12.40 -3.07
CA ALA A 37 -5.33 -11.02 -2.81
C ALA A 37 -5.48 -10.59 -1.34
N GLY A 38 -5.83 -11.50 -0.44
CA GLY A 38 -6.07 -11.19 0.96
C GLY A 38 -7.38 -10.44 1.21
N LYS A 39 -7.72 -10.26 2.49
CA LYS A 39 -9.03 -9.75 2.94
C LYS A 39 -9.45 -8.39 2.36
N ASN A 40 -8.49 -7.53 2.01
CA ASN A 40 -8.72 -6.18 1.48
C ASN A 40 -7.71 -5.80 0.38
N GLY A 41 -7.05 -6.77 -0.25
CA GLY A 41 -6.06 -6.44 -1.28
C GLY A 41 -6.71 -6.10 -2.61
N ASN A 42 -5.85 -5.70 -3.54
CA ASN A 42 -6.22 -5.41 -4.91
C ASN A 42 -5.81 -6.59 -5.78
N LEU A 43 -6.71 -7.10 -6.62
CA LEU A 43 -6.42 -8.20 -7.53
C LEU A 43 -6.45 -7.69 -8.98
N PRO A 44 -5.29 -7.51 -9.64
CA PRO A 44 -5.24 -7.28 -11.07
C PRO A 44 -5.87 -8.44 -11.82
N ILE A 45 -6.69 -8.13 -12.82
CA ILE A 45 -7.41 -9.11 -13.61
C ILE A 45 -7.39 -8.75 -15.09
N VAL A 46 -7.52 -9.78 -15.92
CA VAL A 46 -8.03 -9.66 -17.28
C VAL A 46 -9.52 -9.96 -17.23
N ALA A 47 -10.35 -8.96 -17.54
CA ALA A 47 -11.80 -9.08 -17.60
C ALA A 47 -12.26 -9.24 -19.05
N ARG A 48 -13.34 -9.99 -19.26
CA ARG A 48 -13.98 -10.19 -20.56
C ARG A 48 -15.49 -10.03 -20.43
N LEU A 49 -16.09 -9.30 -21.36
CA LEU A 49 -17.54 -9.09 -21.49
C LEU A 49 -17.85 -9.12 -22.97
N GLY A 50 -18.65 -10.10 -23.39
CA GLY A 50 -18.92 -10.34 -24.81
C GLY A 50 -17.62 -10.52 -25.61
N LYS A 51 -17.35 -9.61 -26.56
CA LYS A 51 -16.14 -9.64 -27.40
C LYS A 51 -14.99 -8.80 -26.83
N SER A 52 -15.27 -7.99 -25.83
CA SER A 52 -14.32 -7.06 -25.24
C SER A 52 -13.47 -7.74 -24.18
N THR A 53 -12.17 -7.43 -24.19
CA THR A 53 -11.20 -7.85 -23.17
C THR A 53 -10.43 -6.64 -22.68
N TRP A 54 -10.31 -6.47 -21.35
CA TRP A 54 -9.55 -5.37 -20.77
C TRP A 54 -8.85 -5.76 -19.47
N ILE A 55 -7.79 -5.04 -19.15
CA ILE A 55 -7.15 -5.12 -17.84
C ILE A 55 -7.91 -4.22 -16.86
N SER A 56 -8.19 -4.76 -15.68
CA SER A 56 -8.81 -4.05 -14.56
C SER A 56 -8.19 -4.49 -13.24
N THR A 57 -8.73 -3.98 -12.13
CA THR A 57 -8.33 -4.39 -10.78
C THR A 57 -9.58 -4.53 -9.94
N ILE A 58 -9.75 -5.70 -9.33
CA ILE A 58 -10.77 -5.90 -8.31
C ILE A 58 -10.29 -5.25 -7.03
N MET A 59 -11.12 -4.37 -6.48
CA MET A 59 -10.85 -3.57 -5.29
C MET A 59 -11.94 -3.82 -4.25
N SER A 60 -11.59 -3.66 -2.98
CA SER A 60 -12.52 -3.74 -1.86
C SER A 60 -13.21 -2.38 -1.61
N MET A 61 -14.55 -2.37 -1.59
CA MET A 61 -15.38 -1.25 -1.12
C MET A 61 -15.57 -1.24 0.42
N GLY A 62 -14.78 -2.03 1.15
CA GLY A 62 -15.03 -2.29 2.56
C GLY A 62 -16.26 -3.18 2.76
N GLN A 63 -16.46 -3.63 4.01
CA GLN A 63 -17.46 -4.66 4.35
C GLN A 63 -17.40 -5.90 3.44
N GLN A 64 -16.23 -6.14 2.84
CA GLN A 64 -15.96 -7.32 2.01
C GLN A 64 -16.82 -7.37 0.73
N ARG A 65 -17.22 -6.20 0.25
CA ARG A 65 -17.81 -5.99 -1.06
C ARG A 65 -16.68 -5.68 -2.02
N TRP A 66 -16.62 -6.41 -3.13
CA TRP A 66 -15.56 -6.26 -4.12
C TRP A 66 -16.17 -5.82 -5.45
N PHE A 67 -15.44 -5.01 -6.20
CA PHE A 67 -15.90 -4.47 -7.47
C PHE A 67 -14.72 -4.25 -8.40
N PHE A 68 -15.00 -4.12 -9.68
CA PHE A 68 -14.02 -3.62 -10.65
C PHE A 68 -14.72 -2.76 -11.69
N ALA A 69 -13.95 -1.85 -12.28
CA ALA A 69 -14.47 -0.89 -13.25
C ALA A 69 -14.73 -1.54 -14.62
N ILE A 70 -15.81 -1.08 -15.26
CA ILE A 70 -16.09 -1.28 -16.68
C ILE A 70 -15.81 0.03 -17.40
N LYS A 71 -14.81 0.02 -18.28
CA LYS A 71 -14.38 1.20 -19.01
C LYS A 71 -15.46 1.67 -20.00
N ALA A 72 -15.45 2.96 -20.30
CA ALA A 72 -16.38 3.54 -21.27
C ALA A 72 -16.27 2.87 -22.65
N GLU A 73 -15.05 2.60 -23.11
CA GLU A 73 -14.79 1.91 -24.39
C GLU A 73 -15.44 0.52 -24.48
N VAL A 74 -15.41 -0.24 -23.38
CA VAL A 74 -16.02 -1.58 -23.29
C VAL A 74 -17.54 -1.46 -23.34
N ARG A 75 -18.12 -0.52 -22.58
CA ARG A 75 -19.56 -0.27 -22.58
C ARG A 75 -20.09 0.14 -23.95
N THR A 76 -19.36 1.01 -24.63
CA THR A 76 -19.69 1.43 -26.01
C THR A 76 -19.55 0.27 -27.00
N SER A 77 -18.48 -0.53 -26.91
CA SER A 77 -18.25 -1.66 -27.81
C SER A 77 -19.29 -2.76 -27.68
N GLU A 78 -19.71 -3.07 -26.46
CA GLU A 78 -20.68 -4.15 -26.18
C GLU A 78 -22.13 -3.63 -26.12
N ASN A 79 -22.34 -2.33 -26.34
CA ASN A 79 -23.64 -1.66 -26.27
C ASN A 79 -24.39 -1.93 -24.95
N VAL A 80 -23.69 -1.77 -23.83
CA VAL A 80 -24.23 -1.95 -22.47
C VAL A 80 -24.16 -0.65 -21.67
N THR A 81 -25.14 -0.43 -20.81
CA THR A 81 -25.29 0.77 -20.00
C THR A 81 -25.55 0.46 -18.53
N GLU A 82 -25.58 1.50 -17.70
CA GLU A 82 -26.04 1.40 -16.32
C GLU A 82 -27.41 0.73 -16.25
N GLY A 83 -27.54 -0.27 -15.37
CA GLY A 83 -28.77 -1.02 -15.19
C GLY A 83 -28.78 -2.40 -15.87
N ASP A 84 -27.94 -2.61 -16.89
CA ASP A 84 -27.90 -3.88 -17.61
C ASP A 84 -27.28 -5.00 -16.76
N ASN A 85 -27.84 -6.20 -16.88
CA ASN A 85 -27.22 -7.41 -16.37
C ASN A 85 -26.28 -7.97 -17.43
N VAL A 86 -25.04 -8.24 -17.03
CA VAL A 86 -23.98 -8.73 -17.92
C VAL A 86 -23.30 -9.95 -17.31
N VAL A 87 -22.89 -10.88 -18.18
CA VAL A 87 -22.02 -11.98 -17.77
C VAL A 87 -20.58 -11.57 -17.98
N VAL A 88 -19.81 -11.52 -16.91
CA VAL A 88 -18.39 -11.14 -16.95
C VAL A 88 -17.53 -12.33 -16.61
N GLN A 89 -16.46 -12.50 -17.36
CA GLN A 89 -15.41 -13.44 -17.05
C GLN A 89 -14.18 -12.69 -16.54
N ILE A 90 -13.56 -13.22 -15.49
CA ILE A 90 -12.33 -12.66 -14.93
C ILE A 90 -11.27 -13.74 -14.80
N GLU A 91 -10.04 -13.32 -15.00
CA GLU A 91 -8.85 -14.14 -14.84
C GLU A 91 -7.82 -13.33 -14.04
N PRO A 92 -7.27 -13.87 -12.94
CA PRO A 92 -6.26 -13.16 -12.16
C PRO A 92 -4.98 -12.98 -12.96
N ASP A 93 -4.51 -11.73 -13.05
CA ASP A 93 -3.21 -11.39 -13.63
C ASP A 93 -2.17 -11.36 -12.50
N PHE A 94 -1.70 -12.56 -12.11
CA PHE A 94 -0.70 -12.72 -11.05
C PHE A 94 0.64 -12.07 -11.38
N ALA A 95 0.97 -11.86 -12.66
CA ALA A 95 2.19 -11.16 -13.04
C ALA A 95 2.13 -9.67 -12.66
N ARG A 96 0.92 -9.10 -12.58
CA ARG A 96 0.70 -7.71 -12.12
C ARG A 96 0.29 -7.61 -10.66
N LEU A 97 -0.04 -8.74 -10.02
CA LEU A 97 -0.39 -8.78 -8.61
C LEU A 97 0.82 -8.33 -7.80
N LYS A 98 0.73 -7.12 -7.25
CA LYS A 98 1.67 -6.69 -6.22
C LYS A 98 1.43 -7.59 -5.00
N PRO A 99 2.48 -8.05 -4.32
CA PRO A 99 2.30 -8.71 -3.03
C PRO A 99 1.39 -7.84 -2.16
N VAL A 100 0.45 -8.48 -1.47
CA VAL A 100 -0.37 -7.81 -0.47
C VAL A 100 0.61 -7.11 0.47
N GLU A 101 0.61 -5.76 0.55
CA GLU A 101 1.40 -5.04 1.56
C GLU A 101 1.13 -5.73 2.88
N ASN A 102 2.13 -6.47 3.39
CA ASN A 102 2.12 -7.44 4.48
C ASN A 102 2.58 -8.84 4.01
N SER A 103 3.87 -9.01 3.77
CA SER A 103 4.51 -10.24 4.25
C SER A 103 5.77 -9.92 5.04
N HIS A 104 6.07 -10.75 6.02
CA HIS A 104 7.36 -10.76 6.70
C HIS A 104 8.51 -10.85 5.67
N ASP A 105 8.25 -11.51 4.54
CA ASP A 105 9.20 -11.73 3.46
C ASP A 105 9.58 -10.44 2.73
N GLU A 106 8.66 -9.48 2.56
CA GLU A 106 9.00 -8.19 1.93
C GLU A 106 9.91 -7.33 2.81
N VAL A 107 9.68 -7.36 4.14
CA VAL A 107 10.54 -6.69 5.12
C VAL A 107 11.92 -7.33 5.11
N ALA A 108 11.99 -8.67 5.15
CA ALA A 108 13.25 -9.40 5.08
C ALA A 108 13.99 -9.12 3.75
N ALA A 109 13.29 -9.15 2.62
CA ALA A 109 13.84 -8.84 1.31
C ALA A 109 14.29 -7.38 1.17
N TYR A 110 13.65 -6.45 1.89
CA TYR A 110 14.13 -5.07 1.98
C TYR A 110 15.42 -4.98 2.81
N ILE A 111 15.49 -5.64 3.95
CA ILE A 111 16.70 -5.61 4.78
C ILE A 111 17.89 -6.22 4.03
N ALA A 112 17.66 -7.30 3.26
CA ALA A 112 18.68 -7.96 2.46
C ALA A 112 19.25 -7.10 1.31
N ARG A 113 18.51 -6.08 0.84
CA ARG A 113 18.99 -5.15 -0.22
C ARG A 113 19.62 -3.88 0.33
N ILE A 114 19.65 -3.69 1.66
CA ILE A 114 20.32 -2.53 2.26
C ILE A 114 21.82 -2.64 1.98
N PRO A 115 22.48 -1.56 1.52
CA PRO A 115 23.92 -1.57 1.33
C PRO A 115 24.65 -1.99 2.61
N ALA A 116 25.68 -2.83 2.49
CA ALA A 116 26.38 -3.40 3.65
C ALA A 116 26.84 -2.34 4.66
N ALA A 117 27.33 -1.20 4.17
CA ALA A 117 27.77 -0.06 4.99
C ALA A 117 26.65 0.54 5.87
N ALA A 118 25.39 0.37 5.48
CA ALA A 118 24.24 0.96 6.17
C ALA A 118 23.52 -0.02 7.11
N ILE A 119 23.84 -1.33 7.05
CA ILE A 119 23.10 -2.36 7.79
C ILE A 119 23.14 -2.08 9.30
N GLU A 120 24.31 -1.72 9.84
CA GLU A 120 24.48 -1.45 11.27
C GLU A 120 23.59 -0.29 11.73
N LYS A 121 23.73 0.88 11.09
CA LYS A 121 22.92 2.06 11.44
C LYS A 121 21.45 1.89 11.16
N PHE A 122 21.09 1.18 10.10
CA PHE A 122 19.69 0.90 9.82
C PHE A 122 19.10 -0.01 10.91
N THR A 123 19.87 -0.99 11.38
CA THR A 123 19.46 -1.87 12.48
C THR A 123 19.27 -1.10 13.78
N GLU A 124 20.18 -0.16 14.09
CA GLU A 124 20.04 0.75 15.23
C GLU A 124 18.77 1.61 15.10
N LEU A 125 18.58 2.28 13.96
CA LEU A 125 17.40 3.11 13.69
C LEU A 125 16.09 2.30 13.79
N ARG A 126 16.08 1.09 13.22
CA ARG A 126 14.93 0.17 13.28
C ARG A 126 14.62 -0.25 14.71
N THR A 127 15.66 -0.50 15.51
CA THR A 127 15.52 -0.86 16.93
C THR A 127 14.92 0.28 17.74
N LEU A 128 15.44 1.51 17.55
CA LEU A 128 14.89 2.71 18.17
C LEU A 128 13.43 2.96 17.76
N THR A 129 13.11 2.74 16.48
CA THR A 129 11.74 2.92 16.00
C THR A 129 10.78 1.92 16.64
N LYS A 130 11.19 0.64 16.75
CA LYS A 130 10.38 -0.40 17.40
C LYS A 130 10.22 -0.19 18.90
N SER A 131 11.24 0.32 19.59
CA SER A 131 11.14 0.58 21.03
C SER A 131 10.17 1.71 21.35
N GLU A 132 10.11 2.74 20.50
CA GLU A 132 9.21 3.87 20.69
C GLU A 132 7.80 3.62 20.16
N LEU A 133 7.65 2.68 19.21
CA LEU A 133 6.37 2.32 18.59
C LEU A 133 6.04 0.83 18.79
N PRO A 134 5.96 0.32 20.04
CA PRO A 134 5.81 -1.12 20.31
C PRO A 134 4.49 -1.70 19.76
N GLU A 135 3.45 -0.89 19.64
CA GLU A 135 2.14 -1.30 19.12
C GLU A 135 2.02 -1.11 17.59
N ALA A 136 2.99 -0.47 16.94
CA ALA A 136 2.91 -0.21 15.51
C ALA A 136 3.23 -1.47 14.70
N LYS A 137 2.42 -1.72 13.67
CA LYS A 137 2.71 -2.77 12.70
C LYS A 137 3.79 -2.31 11.73
N GLU A 138 4.91 -3.01 11.70
CA GLU A 138 5.93 -2.87 10.66
C GLU A 138 5.39 -3.40 9.32
N VAL A 139 5.51 -2.58 8.27
CA VAL A 139 5.01 -2.86 6.93
C VAL A 139 6.04 -2.47 5.88
N PHE A 140 5.96 -3.08 4.70
CA PHE A 140 6.66 -2.60 3.52
C PHE A 140 5.74 -1.61 2.79
N SER A 141 6.17 -0.36 2.60
CA SER A 141 5.37 0.67 1.96
C SER A 141 6.26 1.69 1.26
N TYR A 142 5.85 2.16 0.08
CA TYR A 142 6.65 3.06 -0.76
C TYR A 142 8.08 2.55 -1.06
N GLY A 143 8.27 1.22 -1.09
CA GLY A 143 9.57 0.62 -1.36
C GLY A 143 10.52 0.55 -0.16
N ILE A 144 10.08 0.98 1.04
CA ILE A 144 10.87 1.05 2.27
C ILE A 144 10.07 0.51 3.48
N ILE A 145 10.66 0.55 4.68
CA ILE A 145 9.99 0.11 5.90
C ILE A 145 9.10 1.23 6.45
N GLY A 146 7.86 0.91 6.78
CA GLY A 146 6.91 1.81 7.43
C GLY A 146 6.34 1.23 8.72
N TYR A 147 5.81 2.09 9.58
CA TYR A 147 5.15 1.74 10.83
C TYR A 147 3.73 2.31 10.85
N LYS A 148 2.73 1.42 10.96
CA LYS A 148 1.31 1.78 11.03
C LYS A 148 0.81 1.58 12.47
N THR A 149 0.41 2.66 13.14
CA THR A 149 -0.30 2.60 14.44
C THR A 149 -1.78 2.28 14.27
N ASN A 150 -2.33 2.46 13.06
CA ASN A 150 -3.69 2.06 12.72
C ASN A 150 -3.69 1.34 11.35
N PRO A 151 -4.22 0.11 11.26
CA PRO A 151 -4.18 -0.68 10.02
C PRO A 151 -4.97 -0.07 8.85
N LYS A 152 -5.90 0.85 9.13
CA LYS A 152 -6.70 1.56 8.11
C LYS A 152 -6.06 2.88 7.66
N LYS A 153 -4.98 3.33 8.30
CA LYS A 153 -4.28 4.58 7.97
C LYS A 153 -2.94 4.30 7.30
N ARG A 154 -2.39 5.35 6.67
CA ARG A 154 -1.02 5.33 6.16
C ARG A 154 -0.01 5.15 7.30
N ALA A 155 1.19 4.67 6.95
CA ALA A 155 2.30 4.62 7.90
C ALA A 155 2.56 6.02 8.47
N VAL A 156 2.76 6.10 9.78
CA VAL A 156 3.03 7.36 10.51
C VAL A 156 4.53 7.67 10.51
N VAL A 157 5.36 6.63 10.47
CA VAL A 157 6.82 6.70 10.34
C VAL A 157 7.25 5.79 9.21
N LEU A 158 8.19 6.23 8.39
CA LEU A 158 8.93 5.39 7.45
C LEU A 158 10.43 5.54 7.70
N ILE A 159 11.16 4.44 7.55
CA ILE A 159 12.61 4.40 7.67
C ILE A 159 13.25 3.73 6.45
N SER A 160 14.45 4.17 6.08
CA SER A 160 15.18 3.62 4.95
C SER A 160 16.69 3.61 5.17
N GLY A 161 17.40 2.78 4.41
CA GLY A 161 18.86 2.62 4.47
C GLY A 161 19.44 2.71 3.07
N TRP A 162 20.45 3.56 2.91
CA TRP A 162 21.08 3.93 1.64
C TRP A 162 22.59 3.84 1.74
N LYS A 163 23.30 3.99 0.62
CA LYS A 163 24.76 3.79 0.56
C LYS A 163 25.58 4.72 1.47
N ASP A 164 25.02 5.86 1.82
CA ASP A 164 25.68 6.98 2.51
C ASP A 164 24.89 7.48 3.74
N HIS A 165 23.66 7.00 3.94
CA HIS A 165 22.83 7.42 5.07
C HIS A 165 21.72 6.45 5.43
N VAL A 166 21.14 6.66 6.61
CA VAL A 166 19.79 6.19 6.94
C VAL A 166 18.84 7.38 7.00
N ALA A 167 17.55 7.15 6.75
CA ALA A 167 16.58 8.24 6.72
C ALA A 167 15.27 7.91 7.43
N VAL A 168 14.63 8.95 7.97
CA VAL A 168 13.31 8.93 8.61
C VAL A 168 12.36 9.88 7.88
N TYR A 169 11.10 9.46 7.76
CA TYR A 169 10.02 10.24 7.14
C TYR A 169 8.73 10.11 7.95
N PRO A 170 7.87 11.15 7.96
CA PRO A 170 8.15 12.51 7.50
C PRO A 170 8.94 13.32 8.54
N ILE A 171 9.22 14.59 8.24
CA ILE A 171 9.69 15.55 9.26
C ILE A 171 8.49 15.92 10.16
N PRO A 172 8.63 15.87 11.50
CA PRO A 172 7.55 16.26 12.42
C PRO A 172 7.17 17.74 12.25
N LYS A 173 5.92 18.06 12.60
CA LYS A 173 5.38 19.42 12.47
C LYS A 173 5.69 20.32 13.66
N ASN A 174 6.02 19.74 14.82
CA ASN A 174 6.40 20.48 16.02
C ASN A 174 7.61 21.39 15.74
N GLU A 175 7.45 22.70 15.93
CA GLU A 175 8.48 23.68 15.57
C GLU A 175 9.75 23.58 16.41
N LEU A 176 9.63 23.30 17.71
CA LEU A 176 10.78 23.17 18.61
C LEU A 176 11.62 21.96 18.20
N LEU A 177 10.98 20.81 18.01
CA LEU A 177 11.64 19.60 17.56
C LEU A 177 12.23 19.77 16.15
N ARG A 178 11.52 20.47 15.26
CA ARG A 178 11.99 20.75 13.91
C ARG A 178 13.26 21.60 13.91
N LYS A 179 13.42 22.56 14.82
CA LYS A 179 14.66 23.34 14.99
C LYS A 179 15.83 22.45 15.39
N GLU A 180 15.61 21.53 16.34
CA GLU A 180 16.64 20.56 16.74
C GLU A 180 17.02 19.60 15.61
N LEU A 181 16.07 19.29 14.71
CA LEU A 181 16.26 18.41 13.56
C LEU A 181 16.91 19.11 12.34
N GLU A 182 17.03 20.44 12.34
CA GLU A 182 17.48 21.23 11.20
C GLU A 182 18.78 20.72 10.55
N PRO A 183 19.84 20.30 11.30
CA PRO A 183 21.06 19.77 10.71
C PRO A 183 20.84 18.52 9.84
N TYR A 184 19.79 17.74 10.14
CA TYR A 184 19.46 16.47 9.51
C TYR A 184 18.40 16.63 8.40
N ILE A 185 17.76 17.79 8.26
CA ILE A 185 16.72 17.99 7.24
C ILE A 185 17.37 18.03 5.85
N ARG A 186 16.82 17.26 4.92
CA ARG A 186 17.13 17.32 3.49
C ARG A 186 15.83 17.35 2.68
N GLY A 187 15.69 18.37 1.84
CA GLY A 187 14.47 18.55 1.03
C GLY A 187 13.21 18.75 1.89
N LYS A 188 12.05 18.35 1.35
CA LYS A 188 10.74 18.69 1.93
C LYS A 188 10.26 17.75 3.03
N GLY A 189 10.85 16.57 3.19
CA GLY A 189 10.28 15.53 4.04
C GLY A 189 11.25 14.50 4.61
N THR A 190 12.55 14.69 4.44
CA THR A 190 13.57 13.70 4.82
C THR A 190 14.39 14.19 6.00
N LEU A 191 14.49 13.35 7.03
CA LEU A 191 15.57 13.40 8.00
C LEU A 191 16.65 12.45 7.55
N TRP A 192 17.84 12.97 7.27
CA TRP A 192 18.98 12.29 6.67
C TRP A 192 20.08 12.20 7.73
N PHE A 193 20.53 10.97 8.02
CA PHE A 193 21.56 10.70 9.03
C PHE A 193 22.73 9.98 8.39
N SER A 194 23.90 10.63 8.37
CA SER A 194 25.12 10.10 7.74
C SER A 194 25.55 8.75 8.33
N LEU A 195 26.09 7.86 7.49
CA LEU A 195 26.77 6.65 7.96
C LEU A 195 28.10 6.93 8.69
N ASP A 196 28.62 8.15 8.65
CA ASP A 196 29.87 8.51 9.33
C ASP A 196 29.65 9.17 10.71
N GLN A 197 28.40 9.50 11.07
CA GLN A 197 28.07 10.21 12.31
C GLN A 197 27.19 9.39 13.24
N THR A 198 27.48 9.35 14.54
CA THR A 198 26.62 8.67 15.52
C THR A 198 25.17 9.16 15.41
N LEU A 199 24.21 8.24 15.52
CA LEU A 199 22.80 8.61 15.48
C LEU A 199 22.46 9.46 16.72
N PRO A 200 21.73 10.58 16.56
CA PRO A 200 21.26 11.38 17.70
C PRO A 200 20.08 10.67 18.36
N THR A 201 20.37 9.60 19.11
CA THR A 201 19.39 8.62 19.60
C THR A 201 18.19 9.25 20.31
N GLU A 202 18.41 10.18 21.24
CA GLU A 202 17.30 10.83 21.96
C GLU A 202 16.44 11.73 21.06
N LEU A 203 17.05 12.39 20.07
CA LEU A 203 16.33 13.20 19.10
C LEU A 203 15.46 12.32 18.17
N ILE A 204 16.00 11.17 17.76
CA ILE A 204 15.26 10.17 16.98
C ILE A 204 14.07 9.63 17.78
N LYS A 205 14.27 9.27 19.05
CA LYS A 205 13.17 8.76 19.89
C LYS A 205 12.02 9.76 20.02
N ARG A 206 12.34 11.03 20.31
CA ARG A 206 11.35 12.12 20.36
C ARG A 206 10.63 12.30 19.03
N THR A 207 11.36 12.16 17.92
CA THR A 207 10.78 12.18 16.57
C THR A 207 9.76 11.06 16.36
N MET A 208 10.04 9.83 16.80
CA MET A 208 9.11 8.72 16.67
C MET A 208 7.82 8.94 17.47
N ARG A 209 7.94 9.37 18.74
CA ARG A 209 6.79 9.68 19.60
C ARG A 209 5.90 10.77 19.00
N GLU A 210 6.51 11.88 18.57
CA GLU A 210 5.81 12.99 17.93
C GLU A 210 5.05 12.53 16.67
N LEU A 211 5.71 11.76 15.78
CA LEU A 211 5.10 11.29 14.54
C LEU A 211 3.94 10.31 14.78
N SER A 212 3.99 9.52 15.85
CA SER A 212 2.90 8.64 16.25
C SER A 212 1.72 9.33 16.93
N GLY A 213 1.89 10.60 17.35
CA GLY A 213 0.92 11.30 18.20
C GLY A 213 0.91 10.79 19.65
N LEU A 214 2.04 10.23 20.11
CA LEU A 214 2.28 9.84 21.52
C LEU A 214 2.92 10.98 22.33
N SER A 215 2.90 12.21 21.80
CA SER A 215 3.44 13.44 22.40
C SER A 215 2.59 13.98 23.54
#